data_AF-A0A5J6SMZ3-F1
#
_entry.id   AF-A0A5J6SMZ3-F1
#
_cell.length_a   1.000
_cell.length_b   1.000
_cell.length_c   1.000
_cell.angle_alpha   90.00
_cell.angle_beta   90.00
_cell.angle_gamma   90.00
#
_symmetry.space_group_name_H-M   'P 1'
#
loop_
_entity.id
_entity.type
_entity.pdbx_description
1 polymer ?
#
loop_
_entity_poly.entity_id
_entity_poly.type
_entity_poly.pdbx_seq_one_letter_code
_entity_poly.pdbx_strand_id
1 'polypeptide(L)'
;MLFLSTDKALEEHFGKPKQYYCQQILKIEKKIEPSHFNVTVQLITFEGAHDFPFDLVTITFSNKNSIEWRTIDIKSRTLKPNEITNITKGC
;
A
#
# COMPACT_ATOMS: atom_id res chain seq x y z
N MET A 1 13.73 -1.31 2.50
CA MET A 1 12.86 -0.11 2.44
C MET A 1 11.54 -0.52 1.82
N LEU A 2 10.40 -0.14 2.41
CA LEU A 2 9.08 -0.46 1.84
C LEU A 2 8.70 0.49 0.69
N PHE A 3 9.25 1.71 0.65
CA PHE A 3 8.95 2.73 -0.36
C PHE A 3 9.10 2.20 -1.80
N LEU A 4 10.28 1.70 -2.18
CA LEU A 4 10.52 1.13 -3.52
C LEU A 4 9.60 -0.06 -3.83
N SER A 5 9.30 -0.90 -2.82
CA SER A 5 8.38 -2.02 -2.98
C SER A 5 6.93 -1.53 -3.17
N THR A 6 6.54 -0.42 -2.56
CA THR A 6 5.24 0.22 -2.73
C THR A 6 5.10 0.80 -4.14
N ASP A 7 6.08 1.57 -4.61
CA ASP A 7 6.06 2.13 -5.98
C ASP A 7 5.86 1.01 -7.02
N LYS A 8 6.66 -0.05 -6.90
CA LYS A 8 6.57 -1.22 -7.79
C LYS A 8 5.22 -1.92 -7.68
N ALA A 9 4.72 -2.15 -6.47
CA ALA A 9 3.43 -2.80 -6.25
C ALA A 9 2.27 -2.01 -6.86
N LEU A 10 2.30 -0.68 -6.76
CA LEU A 10 1.29 0.19 -7.33
C LEU A 10 1.38 0.24 -8.84
N GLU A 11 2.58 0.33 -9.42
CA GLU A 11 2.78 0.30 -10.86
C GLU A 11 2.29 -1.03 -11.47
N GLU A 12 2.63 -2.17 -10.86
CA GLU A 12 2.16 -3.49 -11.29
C GLU A 12 0.63 -3.63 -11.17
N HIS A 13 0.02 -3.09 -10.12
CA HIS A 13 -1.43 -3.22 -9.86
C HIS A 13 -2.28 -2.29 -10.72
N PHE A 14 -1.83 -1.06 -10.98
CA PHE A 14 -2.58 -0.07 -11.75
C PHE A 14 -2.13 0.05 -13.21
N GLY A 15 -1.04 -0.61 -13.60
CA GLY A 15 -0.45 -0.53 -14.94
C GLY A 15 0.29 0.79 -15.22
N LYS A 16 0.45 1.66 -14.21
CA LYS A 16 1.19 2.92 -14.27
C LYS A 16 1.63 3.37 -12.87
N PRO A 17 2.68 4.20 -12.76
CA PRO A 17 3.06 4.79 -11.48
C PRO A 17 1.90 5.60 -10.87
N LYS A 18 1.75 5.50 -9.54
CA LYS A 18 0.75 6.23 -8.75
C LYS A 18 1.44 7.01 -7.65
N GLN A 19 1.04 8.25 -7.44
CA GLN A 19 1.43 8.98 -6.23
C GLN A 19 0.57 8.49 -5.06
N TYR A 20 1.14 8.52 -3.86
CA TYR A 20 0.43 8.13 -2.65
C TYR A 20 0.88 8.89 -1.41
N TYR A 21 0.03 8.86 -0.38
CA TYR A 21 0.26 9.49 0.92
C TYR A 21 -0.44 8.69 2.02
N CYS A 22 -0.35 9.16 3.26
CA CYS A 22 -1.00 8.52 4.42
C CYS A 22 -0.63 7.05 4.61
N GLN A 23 0.63 6.69 4.38
CA GLN A 23 1.06 5.30 4.55
C GLN A 23 1.02 4.91 6.03
N GLN A 24 0.28 3.85 6.35
CA GLN A 24 0.12 3.32 7.70
C GLN A 24 0.38 1.81 7.72
N ILE A 25 1.11 1.32 8.73
CA ILE A 25 1.27 -0.12 8.96
C ILE A 25 0.06 -0.60 9.75
N LEU A 26 -0.75 -1.48 9.14
CA LEU A 26 -1.90 -2.09 9.82
C LEU A 26 -1.52 -3.33 10.63
N LYS A 27 -0.53 -4.09 10.15
CA LYS A 27 -0.16 -5.38 10.76
C LYS A 27 1.28 -5.75 10.46
N ILE A 28 1.95 -6.34 11.44
CA ILE A 28 3.24 -7.01 11.28
C ILE A 28 3.09 -8.41 11.85
N GLU A 29 3.35 -9.43 11.04
CA GLU A 29 3.29 -10.83 11.45
C GLU A 29 4.63 -11.51 11.20
N LYS A 30 5.21 -12.11 12.24
CA LYS A 30 6.33 -13.03 12.10
C LYS A 30 5.82 -14.41 11.71
N LYS A 31 6.39 -15.00 10.67
CA LYS A 31 6.18 -16.39 10.25
C LYS A 31 7.43 -17.19 10.61
N ILE A 32 7.25 -18.43 11.09
CA ILE A 32 8.31 -19.18 11.79
C ILE A 32 9.16 -20.02 10.84
N GLU A 33 8.62 -20.54 9.71
CA GLU A 33 9.38 -21.43 8.82
C GLU A 33 9.12 -21.19 7.31
N PRO A 34 10.16 -20.81 6.53
CA PRO A 34 11.37 -20.12 6.99
C PRO A 34 11.01 -18.84 7.78
N SER A 35 11.87 -18.40 8.71
CA SER A 35 11.61 -17.20 9.50
C SER A 35 11.56 -15.95 8.62
N HIS A 36 10.38 -15.33 8.50
CA HIS A 36 10.17 -14.11 7.71
C HIS A 36 9.05 -13.27 8.32
N PHE A 37 8.84 -12.08 7.78
CA PHE A 37 7.77 -11.17 8.16
C PHE A 37 6.81 -10.96 7.01
N ASN A 38 5.52 -10.87 7.36
CA ASN A 38 4.52 -10.25 6.51
C ASN A 38 4.13 -8.91 7.12
N VAL A 39 4.11 -7.86 6.30
CA VAL A 39 3.75 -6.51 6.71
C VAL A 39 2.60 -6.04 5.84
N THR A 40 1.47 -5.72 6.46
CA THR A 40 0.31 -5.14 5.77
C THR A 40 0.32 -3.64 5.97
N VAL A 41 0.39 -2.90 4.87
CA VAL A 41 0.30 -1.44 4.83
C VAL A 41 -0.98 -0.99 4.16
N GLN A 42 -1.47 0.17 4.56
CA GLN A 42 -2.54 0.88 3.89
C GLN A 42 -2.06 2.26 3.49
N LEU A 43 -2.48 2.72 2.32
CA LEU A 43 -2.14 4.03 1.77
C LEU A 43 -3.29 4.55 0.90
N ILE A 44 -3.24 5.84 0.58
CA ILE A 44 -4.17 6.48 -0.35
C ILE A 44 -3.39 6.90 -1.59
N THR A 45 -3.86 6.47 -2.77
CA THR A 45 -3.29 6.91 -4.06
C THR A 45 -4.04 8.12 -4.61
N PHE A 46 -3.40 8.86 -5.51
CA PHE A 46 -3.98 10.01 -6.18
C PHE A 46 -3.29 10.25 -7.54
N GLU A 47 -3.97 10.99 -8.44
CA GLU A 47 -3.48 11.34 -9.78
C GLU A 47 -3.11 12.83 -9.85
N GLY A 48 -2.31 13.34 -8.91
CA GLY A 48 -2.06 14.78 -8.78
C GLY A 48 -3.06 15.49 -7.86
N ALA A 49 -2.78 16.75 -7.51
CA ALA A 49 -3.41 17.46 -6.38
C ALA A 49 -4.94 17.69 -6.51
N HIS A 50 -5.49 17.56 -7.71
CA HIS A 50 -6.90 17.86 -8.00
C HIS A 50 -7.64 16.74 -8.74
N ASP A 51 -6.98 15.63 -9.08
CA ASP A 51 -7.60 14.59 -9.89
C ASP A 51 -8.03 13.39 -9.02
N PHE A 52 -9.34 13.27 -8.89
CA PHE A 52 -10.03 12.07 -8.45
C PHE A 52 -9.99 11.01 -9.57
N PRO A 53 -9.92 9.71 -9.25
CA PRO A 53 -10.22 9.11 -7.94
C PRO A 53 -9.02 8.89 -7.01
N PHE A 54 -9.29 9.06 -5.70
CA PHE A 54 -8.41 8.54 -4.66
C PHE A 54 -8.76 7.06 -4.41
N ASP A 55 -7.78 6.16 -4.49
CA ASP A 55 -7.97 4.76 -4.11
C ASP A 55 -7.33 4.48 -2.75
N LEU A 56 -8.08 3.85 -1.84
CA LEU A 56 -7.54 3.24 -0.65
C LEU A 56 -6.95 1.88 -1.03
N VAL A 57 -5.65 1.73 -0.83
CA VAL A 57 -4.90 0.53 -1.20
C VAL A 57 -4.35 -0.12 0.05
N THR A 58 -4.56 -1.43 0.17
CA THR A 58 -3.96 -2.27 1.20
C THR A 58 -3.02 -3.25 0.53
N ILE A 59 -1.75 -3.23 0.92
CA ILE A 59 -0.69 -4.08 0.36
C ILE A 59 -0.11 -4.93 1.47
N THR A 60 0.02 -6.24 1.24
CA THR A 60 0.80 -7.12 2.11
C THR A 60 2.11 -7.48 1.45
N PHE A 61 3.20 -7.15 2.12
CA PHE A 61 4.55 -7.48 1.73
C PHE A 61 5.09 -8.66 2.51
N SER A 62 5.99 -9.42 1.89
CA SER A 62 6.75 -10.49 2.54
C SER A 62 8.23 -10.38 2.20
N ASN A 63 9.11 -10.60 3.17
CA ASN A 63 10.55 -10.75 2.93
C ASN A 63 10.98 -12.23 2.91
N LYS A 64 10.04 -13.15 2.65
CA LYS A 64 10.35 -14.58 2.53
C LYS A 64 11.34 -14.81 1.39
N ASN A 65 12.45 -15.49 1.68
CA ASN A 65 13.49 -15.88 0.71
C ASN A 65 14.14 -14.70 -0.05
N SER A 66 14.05 -13.47 0.46
CA SER A 66 14.49 -12.26 -0.24
C SER A 66 14.86 -11.16 0.76
N ILE A 67 15.92 -10.40 0.45
CA ILE A 67 16.27 -9.18 1.21
C ILE A 67 15.26 -8.07 0.87
N GLU A 68 14.71 -8.08 -0.34
CA GLU A 68 13.66 -7.18 -0.80
C GLU A 68 12.27 -7.66 -0.37
N TRP A 69 11.41 -6.71 -0.01
CA TRP A 69 10.00 -6.95 0.26
C TRP A 69 9.25 -7.20 -1.05
N ARG A 70 8.53 -8.31 -1.12
CA ARG A 70 7.72 -8.71 -2.27
C ARG A 70 6.25 -8.59 -1.94
N THR A 71 5.45 -8.10 -2.87
CA THR A 71 3.99 -8.08 -2.75
C THR A 71 3.46 -9.50 -2.78
N ILE A 72 2.64 -9.87 -1.79
CA ILE A 72 1.96 -11.17 -1.73
C ILE A 72 0.44 -11.03 -1.77
N ASP A 73 -0.09 -9.85 -1.47
CA ASP A 73 -1.51 -9.48 -1.62
C ASP A 73 -1.61 -7.98 -1.86
N ILE A 74 -2.51 -7.56 -2.74
CA ILE A 74 -2.84 -6.16 -2.97
C ILE A 74 -4.32 -6.03 -3.28
N LYS A 75 -4.98 -5.08 -2.61
CA LYS A 75 -6.39 -4.77 -2.79
C LYS A 75 -6.55 -3.26 -2.83
N SER A 76 -7.40 -2.79 -3.74
CA SER A 76 -7.74 -1.38 -3.87
C SER A 76 -9.25 -1.19 -3.89
N ARG A 77 -9.70 -0.05 -3.37
CA ARG A 77 -11.06 0.44 -3.58
C ARG A 77 -11.04 1.94 -3.80
N THR A 78 -11.86 2.42 -4.72
CA THR A 78 -12.08 3.86 -4.89
C THR A 78 -12.83 4.43 -3.68
N LEU A 79 -12.32 5.54 -3.16
CA LEU A 79 -12.94 6.28 -2.07
C LEU A 79 -14.05 7.20 -2.60
N LYS A 80 -15.17 7.25 -1.87
CA LYS A 80 -16.20 8.28 -2.10
C LYS A 80 -15.74 9.63 -1.52
N PRO A 81 -16.18 10.77 -2.09
CA PRO A 81 -15.76 12.10 -1.63
C PRO A 81 -15.87 12.35 -0.13
N ASN A 82 -16.92 11.82 0.52
CA ASN A 82 -17.13 11.93 1.96
C ASN A 82 -16.18 11.07 2.81
N GLU A 83 -15.59 10.02 2.25
CA GLU A 83 -14.61 9.17 2.92
C GLU A 83 -13.22 9.80 2.91
N ILE A 84 -12.85 10.49 1.83
CA ILE A 84 -11.53 11.15 1.70
C ILE A 84 -11.31 12.10 2.88
N THR A 85 -12.25 13.01 3.14
CA THR A 85 -12.13 13.99 4.23
C THR A 85 -12.00 13.37 5.62
N ASN A 86 -12.49 12.13 5.81
CA ASN A 86 -12.42 11.46 7.10
C ASN A 86 -11.10 10.68 7.25
N ILE A 87 -10.65 10.01 6.20
CA ILE A 87 -9.42 9.20 6.25
C ILE A 87 -8.19 10.11 6.28
N THR A 88 -8.19 11.24 5.58
CA THR A 88 -7.05 12.16 5.55
C THR A 88 -6.86 12.97 6.82
N LYS A 89 -7.85 13.05 7.72
CA LYS A 89 -7.73 13.75 9.02
C LYS A 89 -6.90 13.00 10.05
N GLY A 90 -6.71 11.69 9.87
CA GLY A 90 -5.90 10.82 10.73
C GLY A 90 -4.46 10.65 10.23
N CYS A 91 -4.11 11.43 9.21
CA CYS A 91 -2.76 11.71 8.78
C CYS A 91 -2.40 13.12 9.29
#